data_AF-A0A6P5GBS2-F1
#
_entry.id   AF-A0A6P5GBS2-F1
#
_cell.length_a   1.000
_cell.length_b   1.000
_cell.length_c   1.000
_cell.angle_alpha   90.00
_cell.angle_beta   90.00
_cell.angle_gamma   90.00
#
_symmetry.space_group_name_H-M   'P 1'
#
loop_
_entity.id
_entity.type
_entity.pdbx_description
1 polymer ?
#
loop_
_entity_poly.entity_id
_entity_poly.type
_entity_poly.pdbx_seq_one_letter_code
_entity_poly.pdbx_strand_id
1 'polypeptide(L)'
;MNIKALQITNIKLILGPLLPLSVAKILRALAHSENPGLLFLGKQLQVELDESRKRDDLILAKQAIDDDCNQTGQMVAGLLKWSQATLASKVILDKEKQEVTVEREVDGGLETLCLDLPAVIT
;
A
#
# COMPACT_ATOMS: atom_id res chain seq x y z
N MET A 1 -8.40 -8.64 -18.18
CA MET A 1 -7.52 -8.69 -16.98
C MET A 1 -6.64 -7.45 -17.06
N ASN A 2 -6.91 -6.41 -16.26
CA ASN A 2 -6.20 -5.13 -16.34
C ASN A 2 -5.51 -4.84 -15.01
N ILE A 3 -4.22 -5.14 -14.92
CA ILE A 3 -3.37 -4.66 -13.84
C ILE A 3 -3.14 -3.17 -14.12
N LYS A 4 -3.79 -2.27 -13.39
CA LYS A 4 -3.47 -0.83 -13.47
C LYS A 4 -2.26 -0.57 -12.56
N ALA A 5 -1.06 -0.86 -13.05
CA ALA A 5 0.14 -0.25 -12.49
C ALA A 5 0.11 1.25 -12.84
N LEU A 6 -0.41 2.07 -11.93
CA LEU A 6 -0.47 3.52 -12.16
C LEU A 6 0.89 4.11 -11.82
N GLN A 7 1.75 4.23 -12.83
CA GLN A 7 2.95 5.04 -12.72
C GLN A 7 2.49 6.51 -12.68
N ILE A 8 2.58 7.16 -11.52
CA ILE A 8 2.21 8.58 -11.34
C ILE A 8 3.30 9.44 -12.02
N THR A 9 3.41 9.35 -13.34
CA THR A 9 4.40 10.12 -14.12
C THR A 9 3.75 11.32 -14.81
N ASN A 10 2.41 11.35 -14.94
CA ASN A 10 1.69 12.34 -15.74
C ASN A 10 0.51 12.99 -15.02
N ILE A 11 0.58 13.10 -13.69
CA ILE A 11 -0.28 14.06 -12.99
C ILE A 11 0.50 15.37 -12.90
N LYS A 12 0.13 16.34 -13.74
CA LYS A 12 0.63 17.72 -13.69
C LYS A 12 0.04 18.42 -12.46
N LEU A 13 0.41 17.96 -11.26
CA LEU A 13 -0.07 18.48 -9.99
C LEU A 13 0.99 19.42 -9.40
N ILE A 14 0.71 20.72 -9.56
CA ILE A 14 1.11 21.86 -8.71
C ILE A 14 2.62 22.04 -8.50
N LEU A 15 3.13 23.17 -9.00
CA LEU A 15 4.50 23.71 -8.93
C LEU A 15 5.10 23.77 -7.50
N GLY A 16 5.51 22.63 -6.93
CA GLY A 16 6.26 22.53 -5.67
C GLY A 16 6.85 21.12 -5.45
N PRO A 17 7.76 20.94 -4.47
CA PRO A 17 8.28 19.63 -4.11
C PRO A 17 7.13 18.70 -3.68
N LEU A 18 7.16 17.45 -4.13
CA LEU A 18 6.17 16.42 -3.80
C LEU A 18 6.36 15.95 -2.36
N LEU A 19 5.77 16.69 -1.41
CA LEU A 19 5.79 16.30 0.00
C LEU A 19 4.96 15.02 0.25
N PRO A 20 5.34 14.16 1.22
CA PRO A 20 4.63 12.92 1.53
C PRO A 20 3.11 13.10 1.73
N LEU A 21 2.69 14.19 2.38
CA LEU A 21 1.27 14.49 2.60
C LEU A 21 0.49 14.75 1.31
N SER A 22 1.12 15.41 0.33
CA SER A 22 0.49 15.71 -0.97
C SER A 22 0.28 14.42 -1.76
N VAL A 23 1.28 13.54 -1.77
CA VAL A 23 1.18 12.20 -2.37
C VAL A 23 0.07 11.39 -1.67
N ALA A 24 0.04 11.39 -0.34
CA ALA A 24 -0.97 10.67 0.42
C ALA A 24 -2.40 11.13 0.11
N LYS A 25 -2.62 12.44 -0.08
CA LYS A 25 -3.93 12.99 -0.49
C LYS A 25 -4.35 12.55 -1.89
N ILE A 26 -3.41 12.48 -2.84
CA ILE A 26 -3.69 11.99 -4.20
C ILE A 26 -4.05 10.51 -4.17
N LEU A 27 -3.26 9.69 -3.46
CA LEU A 27 -3.52 8.27 -3.31
C LEU A 27 -4.85 8.00 -2.61
N ARG A 28 -5.21 8.79 -1.60
CA ARG A 28 -6.53 8.72 -0.95
C ARG A 28 -7.67 8.99 -1.94
N ALA A 29 -7.55 10.04 -2.76
CA ALA A 29 -8.57 10.35 -3.76
C ALA A 29 -8.71 9.23 -4.79
N LEU A 30 -7.59 8.64 -5.22
CA LEU A 30 -7.60 7.49 -6.12
C LEU A 30 -8.23 6.24 -5.47
N ALA A 31 -7.87 5.95 -4.22
CA ALA A 31 -8.46 4.84 -3.47
C ALA A 31 -9.98 5.00 -3.31
N HIS A 32 -10.48 6.20 -3.06
CA HIS A 32 -11.93 6.44 -3.06
C HIS A 32 -12.58 6.22 -4.43
N SER A 33 -11.90 6.60 -5.52
CA SER A 33 -12.43 6.48 -6.88
C SER A 33 -12.43 5.04 -7.40
N GLU A 34 -11.39 4.27 -7.10
CA GLU A 34 -11.22 2.90 -7.59
C GLU A 34 -11.73 1.87 -6.55
N ASN A 35 -12.00 2.28 -5.31
CA ASN A 35 -12.50 1.48 -4.19
C ASN A 35 -11.75 0.13 -4.02
N PRO A 36 -10.42 0.12 -3.88
CA PRO A 36 -9.67 -1.11 -3.72
C PRO A 36 -9.88 -1.70 -2.33
N GLY A 37 -9.86 -3.03 -2.23
CA GLY A 37 -9.81 -3.72 -0.95
C GLY A 37 -8.43 -3.69 -0.30
N LEU A 38 -7.36 -3.44 -1.06
CA LEU A 38 -5.99 -3.54 -0.58
C LEU A 38 -5.05 -2.56 -1.32
N LEU A 39 -4.24 -1.82 -0.55
CA LEU A 39 -3.27 -0.87 -1.10
C LEU A 39 -1.84 -1.29 -0.72
N PHE A 40 -0.96 -1.37 -1.71
CA PHE A 40 0.46 -1.64 -1.50
C PHE A 40 1.32 -0.45 -1.93
N LEU A 41 2.21 -0.01 -1.04
CA LEU A 41 3.08 1.16 -1.25
C LEU A 41 4.53 0.84 -0.85
N GLY A 42 5.50 1.01 -1.73
CA GLY A 42 6.92 0.80 -1.33
C GLY A 42 7.96 1.08 -2.41
N LYS A 43 9.24 1.17 -1.98
CA LYS A 43 10.45 1.41 -2.80
C LYS A 43 10.95 0.13 -3.50
N GLN A 44 10.83 -1.03 -2.85
CA GLN A 44 11.14 -2.33 -3.42
C GLN A 44 10.35 -3.40 -2.65
N LEU A 45 9.10 -3.60 -3.04
CA LEU A 45 8.24 -4.61 -2.44
C LEU A 45 8.71 -5.99 -2.96
N GLN A 46 9.45 -6.75 -2.14
CA GLN A 46 9.66 -8.19 -2.33
C GLN A 46 8.65 -8.96 -1.49
N VAL A 47 7.38 -8.56 -1.55
CA VAL A 47 6.33 -9.34 -0.91
C VAL A 47 6.08 -10.55 -1.80
N GLU A 48 6.32 -11.73 -1.24
CA GLU A 48 5.86 -12.97 -1.83
C GLU A 48 4.32 -13.00 -1.74
N LEU A 49 3.68 -12.61 -2.84
CA LEU A 49 2.24 -12.74 -3.02
C LEU A 49 1.95 -14.12 -3.58
N ASP A 50 1.16 -14.91 -2.85
CA ASP A 50 0.65 -16.18 -3.34
C ASP A 50 -0.08 -15.99 -4.70
N GLU A 51 0.51 -16.55 -5.76
CA GLU A 51 0.11 -16.33 -7.16
C GLU A 51 -1.31 -16.82 -7.48
N SER A 52 -1.94 -17.60 -6.59
CA SER A 52 -3.28 -18.16 -6.78
C SER A 52 -4.42 -17.15 -6.67
N ARG A 53 -4.17 -15.91 -6.24
CA ARG A 53 -5.23 -14.96 -5.84
C ARG A 53 -5.49 -13.87 -6.89
N LYS A 54 -6.71 -13.87 -7.44
CA LYS A 54 -7.25 -12.89 -8.42
C LYS A 54 -6.99 -11.43 -7.98
N ARG A 55 -6.26 -10.69 -8.82
CA ARG A 55 -5.66 -9.34 -8.60
C ARG A 55 -6.62 -8.17 -8.84
N ASP A 56 -7.88 -8.27 -8.43
CA ASP A 56 -8.88 -7.23 -8.75
C ASP A 56 -8.90 -6.06 -7.74
N ASP A 57 -8.30 -6.22 -6.55
CA ASP A 57 -8.40 -5.28 -5.43
C ASP A 57 -7.11 -4.47 -5.16
N LEU A 58 -6.16 -4.51 -6.09
CA LEU A 58 -4.76 -4.17 -5.85
C LEU A 58 -4.37 -2.84 -6.51
N ILE A 59 -4.21 -1.78 -5.73
CA ILE A 59 -3.45 -0.61 -6.18
C ILE A 59 -2.01 -0.77 -5.69
N LEU A 60 -1.09 -0.89 -6.64
CA LEU A 60 0.35 -0.81 -6.40
C LEU A 60 0.79 0.61 -6.73
N ALA A 61 1.09 1.42 -5.71
CA ALA A 61 1.79 2.68 -5.94
C ALA A 61 3.27 2.48 -5.62
N LYS A 62 4.08 2.44 -6.68
CA LYS A 62 5.54 2.48 -6.55
C LYS A 62 5.91 3.83 -5.95
N GLN A 63 6.44 3.83 -4.74
CA GLN A 63 6.88 5.05 -4.09
C GLN A 63 8.25 5.43 -4.69
N ALA A 64 8.37 6.59 -5.34
CA ALA A 64 9.65 7.26 -5.59
C ALA A 64 10.13 7.81 -4.23
N ILE A 65 11.18 7.29 -3.58
CA ILE A 65 12.63 7.44 -3.79
C ILE A 65 13.10 8.90 -3.86
N ASP A 66 13.24 9.57 -2.71
CA ASP A 66 14.36 10.50 -2.48
C ASP A 66 14.66 10.78 -0.98
N ASP A 67 13.67 10.72 -0.09
CA ASP A 67 13.90 11.05 1.34
C ASP A 67 14.04 9.86 2.31
N ASP A 68 13.99 8.61 1.82
CA ASP A 68 13.98 7.36 2.62
C ASP A 68 12.99 7.35 3.81
N CYS A 69 11.98 8.22 3.73
CA CYS A 69 10.96 8.38 4.74
C CYS A 69 9.81 7.39 4.51
N ASN A 70 9.69 6.39 5.38
CA ASN A 70 8.57 5.44 5.43
C ASN A 70 7.25 6.09 5.95
N GLN A 71 6.89 7.25 5.41
CA GLN A 71 5.81 8.10 5.93
C GLN A 71 4.55 8.05 5.07
N THR A 72 4.68 7.94 3.73
CA THR A 72 3.52 8.08 2.83
C THR A 72 2.49 6.99 3.08
N GLY A 73 2.90 5.72 3.27
CA GLY A 73 1.95 4.63 3.52
C GLY A 73 1.19 4.80 4.83
N GLN A 74 1.88 5.17 5.90
CA GLN A 74 1.27 5.47 7.20
C GLN A 74 0.28 6.64 7.11
N MET A 75 0.64 7.69 6.34
CA MET A 75 -0.24 8.83 6.10
C MET A 75 -1.48 8.45 5.30
N VAL A 76 -1.35 7.63 4.26
CA VAL A 76 -2.50 7.15 3.47
C VAL A 76 -3.44 6.31 4.33
N ALA A 77 -2.91 5.38 5.11
CA ALA A 77 -3.70 4.56 6.03
C ALA A 77 -4.49 5.43 7.03
N GLY A 78 -3.82 6.42 7.64
CA GLY A 78 -4.47 7.37 8.55
C GLY A 78 -5.56 8.21 7.88
N LEU A 79 -5.34 8.67 6.65
CA LEU A 79 -6.31 9.46 5.88
C LEU A 79 -7.53 8.64 5.44
N LEU A 80 -7.34 7.34 5.17
CA LEU A 80 -8.42 6.40 4.81
C LEU A 80 -9.09 5.77 6.04
N LYS A 81 -8.45 5.85 7.20
CA LYS A 81 -8.80 5.09 8.42
C LYS A 81 -8.79 3.58 8.19
N TRP A 82 -7.80 3.11 7.43
CA TRP A 82 -7.62 1.68 7.13
C TRP A 82 -6.59 1.05 8.05
N SER A 83 -6.69 -0.26 8.23
CA SER A 83 -5.67 -1.07 8.89
C SER A 83 -4.33 -0.90 8.16
N GLN A 84 -3.21 -1.00 8.88
CA GLN A 84 -1.89 -0.89 8.27
C GLN A 84 -0.91 -1.94 8.76
N ALA A 85 -0.05 -2.40 7.86
CA ALA A 85 1.18 -3.11 8.18
C ALA A 85 2.35 -2.46 7.46
N THR A 86 3.44 -2.24 8.18
CA THR A 86 4.67 -1.65 7.65
C THR A 86 5.82 -2.63 7.71
N LEU A 87 6.76 -2.52 6.78
CA LEU A 87 7.94 -3.38 6.68
C LEU A 87 7.55 -4.84 6.42
N ALA A 88 6.55 -5.04 5.55
CA ALA A 88 6.03 -6.36 5.23
C ALA A 88 7.05 -7.20 4.45
N SER A 89 7.39 -8.37 4.98
CA SER A 89 8.22 -9.38 4.32
C SER A 89 7.36 -10.45 3.62
N LYS A 90 6.17 -10.75 4.15
CA LYS A 90 5.22 -11.71 3.56
C LYS A 90 3.78 -11.27 3.77
N VAL A 91 2.93 -11.51 2.77
CA VAL A 91 1.49 -11.17 2.85
C VAL A 91 0.62 -12.31 2.34
N ILE A 92 -0.34 -12.71 3.18
CA ILE A 92 -1.33 -13.75 2.89
C ILE A 92 -2.71 -13.09 2.99
N LEU A 93 -3.34 -12.88 1.84
CA LEU A 93 -4.68 -12.29 1.75
C LEU A 93 -5.74 -13.37 1.87
N ASP A 94 -6.65 -13.35 2.85
CA ASP A 94 -7.83 -14.22 2.92
C ASP A 94 -9.10 -13.45 2.48
N LYS A 95 -9.53 -13.66 1.23
CA LYS A 95 -10.71 -12.98 0.69
C LYS A 95 -12.03 -13.48 1.27
N GLU A 96 -12.10 -14.73 1.71
CA GLU A 96 -13.33 -15.30 2.26
C GLU A 96 -13.61 -14.71 3.64
N LYS A 97 -12.54 -14.52 4.43
CA LYS A 97 -12.63 -13.92 5.77
C LYS A 97 -12.53 -12.39 5.77
N GLN A 98 -12.21 -11.76 4.64
CA GLN A 98 -11.95 -10.33 4.55
C GLN A 98 -10.78 -9.88 5.46
N GLU A 99 -9.74 -10.71 5.54
CA GLU A 99 -8.58 -10.48 6.39
C GLU A 99 -7.28 -10.57 5.58
N VAL A 100 -6.22 -9.94 6.09
CA VAL A 100 -4.87 -10.09 5.56
C VAL A 100 -3.89 -10.36 6.69
N THR A 101 -3.12 -11.43 6.55
CA THR A 101 -2.03 -11.77 7.45
C THR A 101 -0.73 -11.25 6.86
N VAL A 102 0.02 -10.49 7.65
CA VAL A 102 1.28 -9.87 7.24
C VAL A 102 2.36 -10.27 8.22
N GLU A 103 3.46 -10.82 7.72
CA GLU A 103 4.70 -10.90 8.47
C GLU A 103 5.50 -9.64 8.18
N ARG A 104 5.93 -8.95 9.24
CA ARG A 104 6.74 -7.74 9.14
C ARG A 104 8.07 -7.87 9.87
N GLU A 105 9.06 -7.13 9.40
CA GLU A 105 10.35 -6.99 10.05
C GLU A 105 10.26 -6.01 11.22
N VAL A 106 10.83 -6.40 12.36
CA VAL A 106 11.04 -5.59 13.55
C VAL A 106 12.48 -5.78 14.03
N ASP A 107 13.00 -4.89 14.87
CA ASP A 107 14.41 -4.95 15.32
C ASP A 107 14.82 -6.30 15.93
N GLY A 108 13.86 -7.06 16.47
CA GLY A 108 14.06 -8.39 17.08
C GLY A 108 13.72 -9.60 16.20
N GLY A 109 13.40 -9.42 14.91
CA GLY A 109 13.06 -10.51 13.99
C GLY A 109 11.77 -10.25 13.19
N LEU A 110 10.87 -11.23 13.18
CA LEU A 110 9.60 -11.16 12.46
C LEU A 110 8.42 -11.10 13.44
N GLU A 111 7.43 -10.28 13.08
CA GLU A 111 6.15 -10.19 13.78
C GLU A 111 5.01 -10.45 12.80
N THR A 112 4.05 -11.30 13.18
CA THR A 112 2.86 -11.59 12.38
C THR A 112 1.68 -10.77 12.86
N LEU A 113 1.05 -10.02 11.96
CA LEU A 113 -0.17 -9.25 12.18
C LEU A 113 -1.32 -9.84 11.36
N CYS A 114 -2.52 -9.88 11.93
CA CYS A 114 -3.76 -10.10 11.19
C CYS A 114 -4.55 -8.80 11.18
N LEU A 115 -4.93 -8.35 9.98
CA LEU A 115 -5.61 -7.09 9.75
C LEU A 115 -6.92 -7.33 9.00
N ASP A 116 -7.98 -6.65 9.42
CA ASP A 116 -9.22 -6.59 8.65
C ASP A 116 -8.99 -5.77 7.37
N LEU A 117 -9.59 -6.22 6.26
CA LEU A 117 -9.68 -5.43 5.04
C LEU A 117 -10.76 -4.33 5.21
N PRO A 118 -10.55 -3.14 4.62
CA PRO A 118 -9.43 -2.76 3.76
C PRO A 118 -8.15 -2.37 4.54
N ALA A 119 -7.00 -2.62 3.92
CA ALA A 119 -5.69 -2.40 4.55
C ALA A 119 -4.67 -1.72 3.61
N VAL A 120 -3.70 -1.03 4.21
CA VAL A 120 -2.51 -0.47 3.55
C VAL A 120 -1.28 -1.24 3.99
N ILE A 121 -0.49 -1.75 3.05
CA ILE A 121 0.71 -2.53 3.32
C ILE A 121 1.92 -1.85 2.67
N THR A 122 3.01 -1.70 3.43
CA THR A 122 4.29 -1.17 2.94
C THR A 122 5.46 -2.11 3.16
#